data_AF-A0A1T4YS20-F1
#
_entry.id   AF-A0A1T4YS20-F1
#
_cell.length_a   1.000
_cell.length_b   1.000
_cell.length_c   1.000
_cell.angle_alpha   90.00
_cell.angle_beta   90.00
_cell.angle_gamma   90.00
#
_symmetry.space_group_name_H-M   'P 1'
#
loop_
_entity.id
_entity.type
_entity.pdbx_description
1 polymer ?
#
loop_
_entity_poly.entity_id
_entity_poly.type
_entity_poly.pdbx_seq_one_letter_code
_entity_poly.pdbx_strand_id
1 'polypeptide(L)'
;MERLEEIVAQMEGDRLPLDEMVASYEEGMRLLKVCRQRIENARRRVEIITADAEGKATTAAFDPALVEASLPEEKSRPASPARRKKPVESEEDPDDIRLF
;
A
#
# COMPACT_ATOMS: atom_id res chain seq x y z
N MET A 1 -5.38 -26.02 5.41
CA MET A 1 -6.63 -26.31 4.68
C MET A 1 -7.43 -27.31 5.49
N GLU A 2 -6.80 -28.37 5.97
CA GLU A 2 -7.35 -29.37 6.93
C GLU A 2 -8.28 -28.78 8.00
N ARG A 3 -7.85 -27.77 8.77
CA ARG A 3 -8.70 -27.17 9.81
C ARG A 3 -10.01 -26.56 9.28
N LEU A 4 -10.00 -25.94 8.10
CA LEU A 4 -11.21 -25.38 7.50
C LEU A 4 -12.14 -26.50 7.03
N GLU A 5 -11.59 -27.60 6.51
CA GLU A 5 -12.34 -28.78 6.10
C GLU A 5 -12.99 -29.48 7.31
N GLU A 6 -12.28 -29.59 8.43
CA GLU A 6 -12.82 -30.07 9.70
C GLU A 6 -14.00 -29.23 10.19
N ILE A 7 -13.87 -27.90 10.15
CA ILE A 7 -14.94 -26.97 10.55
C ILE A 7 -16.16 -27.14 9.65
N VAL A 8 -15.97 -27.25 8.33
CA VAL A 8 -17.07 -27.49 7.39
C VAL A 8 -17.76 -28.82 7.69
N ALA A 9 -16.99 -29.89 7.89
CA ALA A 9 -17.55 -31.20 8.24
C ALA A 9 -18.32 -31.19 9.57
N GLN A 10 -17.87 -30.40 10.55
CA GLN A 10 -18.60 -30.20 11.81
C GLN A 10 -19.91 -29.42 11.61
N MET A 11 -19.89 -28.38 10.78
CA MET A 11 -21.07 -27.56 10.47
C MET A 11 -22.11 -28.29 9.60
N GLU A 12 -21.69 -29.27 8.80
CA GLU A 12 -22.58 -30.13 8.02
C GLU A 12 -23.29 -31.20 8.87
N GLY A 13 -22.87 -31.40 10.12
CA GLY A 13 -23.50 -32.33 11.05
C GLY A 13 -24.81 -31.79 11.66
N ASP A 14 -25.86 -32.61 11.69
CA ASP A 14 -27.24 -32.24 12.09
C ASP A 14 -27.44 -31.82 13.58
N ARG A 15 -26.38 -31.78 14.41
CA ARG A 15 -26.52 -31.61 15.87
C ARG A 15 -25.59 -30.58 16.51
N LEU A 16 -25.04 -29.64 15.74
CA LEU A 16 -24.25 -28.57 16.33
C LEU A 16 -25.18 -27.56 17.03
N PRO A 17 -25.02 -27.30 18.34
CA PRO A 17 -25.78 -26.24 19.00
C PRO A 17 -25.43 -24.88 18.40
N LEU A 18 -26.37 -23.93 18.48
CA LEU A 18 -26.26 -22.63 17.81
C LEU A 18 -24.97 -21.88 18.15
N ASP A 19 -24.59 -21.86 19.43
CA ASP A 19 -23.38 -21.16 19.89
C ASP A 19 -22.11 -21.76 19.26
N GLU A 20 -22.03 -23.09 19.13
CA GLU A 20 -20.92 -23.77 18.47
C GLU A 20 -20.92 -23.54 16.95
N MET A 21 -22.10 -23.39 16.34
CA MET A 21 -22.25 -23.06 14.92
C MET A 21 -21.74 -21.65 14.61
N VAL A 22 -22.04 -20.69 15.48
CA VAL A 22 -21.53 -19.31 15.37
C VAL A 22 -20.01 -19.30 15.55
N ALA A 23 -19.48 -19.99 16.57
CA ALA A 23 -18.04 -20.08 16.79
C ALA A 23 -17.30 -20.72 15.60
N SER A 24 -17.84 -21.81 15.07
CA SER A 24 -17.32 -22.52 13.90
C SER A 24 -17.30 -21.63 12.65
N TYR A 25 -18.37 -20.87 12.44
CA TYR A 25 -18.45 -19.91 11.33
C TYR A 25 -17.40 -18.80 11.45
N GLU A 26 -17.21 -18.21 12.64
CA GLU A 26 -16.20 -17.18 12.86
C GLU A 26 -14.78 -17.71 12.63
N GLU A 27 -14.50 -18.94 13.10
CA GLU A 27 -13.22 -19.60 12.86
C GLU A 27 -13.01 -19.87 11.36
N GLY A 28 -14.02 -20.40 10.68
CA GLY A 28 -14.00 -20.64 9.24
C GLY A 28 -13.74 -19.37 8.43
N MET A 29 -14.38 -18.26 8.77
CA MET A 29 -14.17 -16.97 8.12
C MET A 29 -12.75 -16.44 8.28
N ARG A 30 -12.16 -16.60 9.47
CA ARG A 30 -10.77 -16.22 9.74
C ARG A 30 -9.80 -17.04 8.89
N LEU A 31 -9.99 -18.35 8.84
CA LEU A 31 -9.16 -19.26 8.06
C LEU A 31 -9.30 -19.00 6.55
N LEU A 32 -10.52 -18.73 6.07
CA LEU A 32 -10.78 -18.38 4.69
C LEU A 32 -10.01 -17.13 4.26
N LYS A 33 -9.97 -16.09 5.10
CA LYS A 33 -9.18 -14.87 4.84
C LYS A 33 -7.70 -15.19 4.68
N VAL A 34 -7.15 -16.03 5.56
CA VAL A 34 -5.74 -16.46 5.48
C VAL A 34 -5.48 -17.24 4.19
N CYS A 35 -6.37 -18.15 3.80
CA CYS A 35 -6.21 -18.94 2.58
C CYS A 35 -6.19 -18.05 1.34
N ARG A 36 -7.11 -17.09 1.24
CA ARG A 36 -7.13 -16.09 0.14
C ARG A 36 -5.82 -15.31 0.09
N GLN A 37 -5.32 -14.85 1.22
CA GLN A 37 -4.05 -14.11 1.26
C GLN A 37 -2.86 -14.97 0.77
N ARG A 38 -2.84 -16.26 1.12
CA ARG A 38 -1.80 -17.19 0.65
C ARG A 38 -1.86 -17.40 -0.86
N ILE A 39 -3.06 -17.53 -1.42
CA ILE A 39 -3.27 -17.68 -2.88
C ILE A 39 -2.80 -16.42 -3.60
N GLU A 40 -3.19 -15.23 -3.13
CA GLU A 40 -2.77 -13.96 -3.72
C GLU A 40 -1.26 -13.77 -3.68
N ASN A 41 -0.62 -14.14 -2.57
CA ASN A 41 0.84 -14.09 -2.46
C ASN A 41 1.52 -15.09 -3.40
N ALA A 42 0.98 -16.30 -3.52
CA ALA A 42 1.50 -17.31 -4.45
C ALA A 42 1.37 -16.82 -5.91
N ARG A 43 0.22 -16.25 -6.27
CA ARG A 43 -0.03 -15.67 -7.59
C ARG A 43 0.97 -14.57 -7.92
N ARG A 44 1.17 -13.60 -7.03
CA ARG A 44 2.16 -12.53 -7.22
C ARG A 44 3.58 -13.06 -7.40
N ARG A 45 3.97 -14.10 -6.66
CA ARG A 45 5.28 -14.72 -6.81
C ARG A 45 5.44 -15.38 -8.19
N VAL A 46 4.40 -16.04 -8.68
CA VAL A 46 4.40 -16.61 -10.04
C VAL A 46 4.52 -15.50 -11.08
N GLU A 47 3.77 -14.40 -10.94
CA GLU A 47 3.83 -13.26 -11.87
C GLU A 47 5.25 -12.65 -11.94
N ILE A 48 5.94 -12.50 -10.81
CA ILE A 48 7.34 -12.01 -10.77
C ILE A 48 8.28 -12.98 -11.49
N ILE A 49 8.22 -14.28 -11.15
CA ILE A 49 9.10 -15.30 -11.76
C ILE A 49 8.89 -15.37 -13.28
N THR A 50 7.63 -15.30 -13.74
CA THR A 50 7.30 -15.31 -15.16
C THR A 50 7.82 -14.05 -15.86
N ALA A 51 7.66 -12.86 -15.26
CA ALA A 51 8.18 -11.61 -15.81
C ALA A 51 9.72 -11.61 -15.92
N ASP A 52 10.41 -12.15 -14.91
CA ASP A 52 11.86 -12.34 -14.90
C ASP A 52 12.31 -13.33 -15.99
N ALA A 53 11.59 -14.45 -16.14
CA ALA A 53 11.90 -15.48 -17.14
C ALA A 53 11.68 -15.00 -18.59
N GLU A 54 10.71 -14.10 -18.80
CA GLU A 54 10.48 -13.45 -20.10
C GLU A 54 11.46 -12.29 -20.37
N GLY A 55 12.42 -12.03 -19.46
CA GLY A 55 13.41 -10.96 -19.57
C GLY A 55 12.82 -9.56 -19.47
N LYS A 56 11.61 -9.44 -18.92
CA LYS A 56 10.88 -8.17 -18.82
C LYS A 56 11.33 -7.44 -17.55
N ALA A 57 12.41 -6.67 -17.66
CA ALA A 57 12.94 -5.88 -16.55
C ALA A 57 11.87 -4.95 -15.95
N THR A 58 11.50 -5.16 -14.69
CA THR A 58 10.57 -4.29 -13.96
C THR A 58 11.35 -3.20 -13.22
N THR A 59 11.14 -1.94 -13.59
CA THR A 59 11.63 -0.78 -12.84
C THR A 59 10.61 -0.42 -11.76
N ALA A 60 10.97 -0.55 -10.48
CA ALA A 60 10.22 0.08 -9.41
C ALA A 60 10.51 1.58 -9.37
N ALA A 61 9.54 2.39 -8.94
CA ALA A 61 9.75 3.83 -8.76
C ALA A 61 10.82 4.08 -7.70
N PHE A 62 11.84 4.85 -8.06
CA PHE A 62 12.87 5.29 -7.13
C PHE A 62 12.26 6.30 -6.15
N ASP A 63 12.23 5.95 -4.86
CA ASP A 63 11.86 6.87 -3.79
C ASP A 63 13.13 7.54 -3.22
N PRO A 64 13.41 8.82 -3.55
CA PRO A 64 14.59 9.51 -3.06
C PRO A 64 14.57 9.71 -1.53
N ALA A 65 13.41 9.68 -0.86
CA ALA A 65 13.32 9.91 0.58
C ALA A 65 13.91 8.75 1.41
N LEU A 66 13.92 7.53 0.86
CA LEU A 66 14.57 6.36 1.49
C LEU A 66 16.09 6.39 1.36
N VAL A 67 16.64 7.12 0.39
CA VAL A 67 18.08 7.25 0.16
C VAL A 67 18.71 8.30 1.08
N GLU A 68 17.96 9.36 1.42
CA GLU A 68 18.42 10.39 2.35
C GLU A 68 18.63 9.88 3.79
N ALA A 69 17.93 8.82 4.21
CA ALA A 69 18.02 8.28 5.57
C ALA A 69 19.29 7.44 5.86
N SER A 70 20.15 7.18 4.86
CA SER A 70 21.36 6.33 5.01
C SER A 70 22.68 7.03 4.68
N LEU A 71 22.71 8.36 4.54
CA LEU A 71 23.94 9.11 4.37
C LEU A 71 24.45 9.59 5.75
N PRO A 72 25.65 9.20 6.20
CA PRO A 72 26.23 9.75 7.42
C PRO A 72 26.51 11.25 7.22
N GLU A 73 25.93 12.10 8.08
CA GLU A 73 26.11 13.55 8.11
C GLU A 73 27.60 13.93 8.25
N GLU A 74 28.23 14.38 7.17
CA GLU A 74 29.52 15.05 7.22
C GLU A 74 29.33 16.56 7.45
N LYS A 75 29.26 16.94 8.73
CA LYS A 75 29.36 18.34 9.17
C LYS A 75 30.72 18.91 8.74
N SER A 76 30.74 19.89 7.83
CA SER A 76 31.44 21.19 8.02
C SER A 76 31.58 22.01 6.74
N ARG A 77 31.00 23.23 6.74
CA ARG A 77 31.68 24.54 6.57
C ARG A 77 30.67 25.67 6.27
N PRO A 78 30.58 26.73 7.10
CA PRO A 78 29.70 27.88 6.86
C PRO A 78 30.46 29.12 6.34
N ALA A 79 29.84 29.88 5.44
CA ALA A 79 30.01 31.34 5.20
C ALA A 79 29.32 31.70 3.86
N SER A 80 28.65 32.83 3.60
CA SER A 80 28.02 33.93 4.35
C SER A 80 27.31 34.84 3.28
N PRO A 81 26.50 35.84 3.65
CA PRO A 81 25.35 36.34 2.86
C PRO A 81 25.56 37.70 2.16
N ALA A 82 24.81 37.99 1.08
CA ALA A 82 24.65 39.32 0.46
C ALA A 82 23.52 39.28 -0.60
N ARG A 83 22.65 40.25 -0.90
CA ARG A 83 22.21 41.53 -0.31
C ARG A 83 20.93 41.95 -1.11
N ARG A 84 20.00 42.62 -0.43
CA ARG A 84 18.65 43.12 -0.85
C ARG A 84 18.57 43.95 -2.17
N LYS A 85 17.41 43.92 -2.86
CA LYS A 85 16.36 44.99 -2.93
C LYS A 85 15.24 44.72 -3.99
N LYS A 86 13.96 44.86 -3.59
CA LYS A 86 12.74 45.24 -4.39
C LYS A 86 12.58 46.79 -4.34
N PRO A 87 11.60 47.53 -4.97
CA PRO A 87 10.27 47.16 -5.54
C PRO A 87 9.76 48.01 -6.77
N VAL A 88 8.43 47.91 -7.07
CA VAL A 88 7.48 48.88 -7.74
C VAL A 88 7.24 48.67 -9.25
N GLU A 89 6.03 48.67 -9.88
CA GLU A 89 4.64 49.23 -9.73
C GLU A 89 3.65 48.28 -10.50
N SER A 90 2.45 47.86 -10.05
CA SER A 90 1.08 48.46 -10.19
C SER A 90 0.76 49.03 -11.59
N GLU A 91 -0.34 48.72 -12.30
CA GLU A 91 -1.80 48.84 -12.04
C GLU A 91 -2.58 47.83 -12.96
N GLU A 92 -3.59 47.09 -12.47
CA GLU A 92 -5.06 47.31 -12.60
C GLU A 92 -5.54 47.39 -14.07
N ASP A 93 -6.43 46.50 -14.54
CA ASP A 93 -7.87 46.67 -14.31
C ASP A 93 -8.65 45.35 -14.06
N PRO A 94 -9.59 45.35 -13.09
CA PRO A 94 -10.51 44.26 -12.80
C PRO A 94 -11.89 44.55 -13.40
N ASP A 95 -12.11 44.27 -14.69
CA ASP A 95 -13.45 44.35 -15.27
C ASP A 95 -13.61 43.37 -16.43
N ASP A 96 -13.95 42.12 -16.11
CA ASP A 96 -14.82 41.35 -17.00
C ASP A 96 -15.72 40.40 -16.19
N ILE A 97 -16.52 41.01 -15.30
CA ILE A 97 -17.81 40.46 -14.90
C ILE A 97 -18.87 41.22 -15.70
N ARG A 98 -19.55 40.54 -16.61
CA ARG A 98 -21.00 40.64 -16.88
C ARG A 98 -21.42 39.48 -17.77
N LEU A 99 -22.13 38.49 -17.20
CA LEU A 99 -23.59 38.47 -17.10
C LEU A 99 -24.24 38.10 -18.44
N PHE A 100 -24.27 36.80 -18.75
CA PHE A 100 -25.45 36.04 -19.16
C PHE A 100 -25.27 34.58 -18.71
#